data_AF-A0AAW1ZC89-F1
#
_entry.id   AF-A0AAW1ZC89-F1
#
_cell.length_a   1.000
_cell.length_b   1.000
_cell.length_c   1.000
_cell.angle_alpha   90.00
_cell.angle_beta   90.00
_cell.angle_gamma   90.00
#
_symmetry.space_group_name_H-M   'P 1'
#
loop_
_entity.id
_entity.type
_entity.pdbx_description
1 polymer ?
#
loop_
_entity_poly.entity_id
_entity_poly.type
_entity_poly.pdbx_seq_one_letter_code
_entity_poly.pdbx_strand_id
1 'polypeptide(L)'
;MDEDMGLTQEEVKERRRATDLVLHAPSFHQATMHQVMVAVKCHLWLNITEIREKEKVFLLGDPISHSGLFGEVVNSVVDKFNTAETQSAVLKQFMPRRAREPPMPAFTPRAHLAHRKETSKRSE
;
A
#
# COMPACT_ATOMS: atom_id res chain seq x y z
N MET A 1 -14.22 74.77 -5.48
CA MET A 1 -13.19 74.26 -4.56
C MET A 1 -13.21 72.77 -4.78
N ASP A 2 -12.56 72.35 -5.86
CA ASP A 2 -12.44 70.94 -6.20
C ASP A 2 -11.29 70.41 -5.37
N GLU A 3 -11.62 69.81 -4.24
CA GLU A 3 -10.65 69.06 -3.44
C GLU A 3 -10.28 67.82 -4.26
N ASP A 4 -9.23 67.98 -5.07
CA ASP A 4 -8.45 66.89 -5.62
C ASP A 4 -7.86 66.10 -4.45
N MET A 5 -8.69 65.27 -3.81
CA MET A 5 -8.27 64.28 -2.84
C MET A 5 -7.59 63.14 -3.60
N GLY A 6 -6.41 63.44 -4.11
CA GLY A 6 -5.46 62.43 -4.53
C GLY A 6 -5.20 61.50 -3.34
N LEU A 7 -5.21 60.19 -3.60
CA LEU A 7 -4.92 59.15 -2.61
C LEU A 7 -3.69 59.56 -1.79
N THR A 8 -3.87 59.65 -0.48
CA THR A 8 -2.78 59.97 0.44
C THR A 8 -1.71 58.88 0.36
N GLN A 9 -0.45 59.26 0.61
CA GLN A 9 0.67 58.32 0.55
C GLN A 9 0.47 57.10 1.46
N GLU A 10 -0.26 57.27 2.57
CA GLU A 10 -0.58 56.19 3.50
C GLU A 10 -1.60 55.20 2.94
N GLU A 11 -2.63 55.64 2.22
CA GLU A 11 -3.59 54.76 1.55
C GLU A 11 -2.90 53.91 0.47
N VAL A 12 -1.92 54.49 -0.24
CA VAL A 12 -1.12 53.74 -1.23
C VAL A 12 -0.24 52.69 -0.55
N LYS A 13 0.37 53.01 0.60
CA LYS A 13 1.17 52.05 1.39
C LYS A 13 0.29 50.95 1.96
N GLU A 14 -0.88 51.29 2.49
CA GLU A 14 -1.85 50.32 3.01
C GLU A 14 -2.36 49.40 1.91
N ARG A 15 -2.69 49.96 0.74
CA ARG A 15 -3.08 49.17 -0.44
C ARG A 15 -1.97 48.22 -0.90
N ARG A 16 -0.70 48.64 -0.84
CA ARG A 16 0.44 47.76 -1.13
C ARG A 16 0.55 46.63 -0.09
N ARG A 17 0.46 46.94 1.22
CA ARG A 17 0.46 45.93 2.29
C ARG A 17 -0.68 44.92 2.16
N ALA A 18 -1.88 45.38 1.84
CA ALA A 18 -3.04 44.51 1.63
C ALA A 18 -2.85 43.60 0.41
N THR A 19 -2.28 44.14 -0.67
CA THR A 19 -1.97 43.36 -1.88
C THR A 19 -0.89 42.32 -1.59
N ASP A 20 0.20 42.70 -0.92
CA ASP A 20 1.28 41.79 -0.55
C ASP A 20 0.78 40.67 0.39
N LEU A 21 -0.13 41.00 1.32
CA LEU A 21 -0.78 40.01 2.18
C LEU A 21 -1.65 39.02 1.38
N VAL A 22 -2.42 39.51 0.41
CA VAL A 22 -3.24 38.67 -0.48
C VAL A 22 -2.38 37.83 -1.44
N LEU A 23 -1.21 38.33 -1.85
CA LEU A 23 -0.26 37.59 -2.68
C LEU A 23 0.56 36.56 -1.88
N HIS A 24 0.66 36.72 -0.56
CA HIS A 24 1.30 35.76 0.34
C HIS A 24 0.31 34.73 0.94
N ALA A 25 -0.98 35.05 0.98
CA ALA A 25 -2.05 34.11 1.33
C ALA A 25 -2.15 32.81 0.48
N PRO A 26 -1.73 32.75 -0.81
CA PRO A 26 -1.74 31.55 -1.63
C PRO A 26 -0.75 30.50 -1.14
N SER A 27 0.29 30.89 -0.41
CA SER A 27 1.32 29.97 0.08
C SER A 27 0.75 28.98 1.10
N PHE A 28 -0.13 29.45 1.98
CA PHE A 28 -0.79 28.60 2.97
C PHE A 28 -1.83 27.67 2.33
N HIS A 29 -2.64 28.19 1.40
CA HIS A 29 -3.64 27.39 0.69
C HIS A 29 -2.99 26.33 -0.20
N GLN A 30 -1.94 26.68 -0.95
CA GLN A 30 -1.21 25.74 -1.79
C GLN A 30 -0.50 24.66 -0.96
N ALA A 31 0.15 25.04 0.14
CA ALA A 31 0.77 24.08 1.06
C ALA A 31 -0.27 23.13 1.65
N THR A 32 -1.42 23.66 2.10
CA THR A 32 -2.51 22.85 2.65
C THR A 32 -3.11 21.91 1.61
N MET A 33 -3.34 22.38 0.38
CA MET A 33 -3.84 21.53 -0.71
C MET A 33 -2.85 20.43 -1.09
N HIS A 34 -1.55 20.73 -1.09
CA HIS A 34 -0.53 19.72 -1.35
C HIS A 34 -0.51 18.64 -0.27
N GLN A 35 -0.62 19.03 1.00
CA GLN A 35 -0.69 18.10 2.13
C GLN A 35 -1.93 17.18 2.05
N VAL A 36 -3.10 17.74 1.74
CA VAL A 36 -4.34 16.96 1.56
C VAL A 36 -4.22 15.99 0.39
N MET A 37 -3.67 16.43 -0.75
CA MET A 37 -3.47 15.56 -1.91
C MET A 37 -2.50 14.41 -1.62
N VAL A 38 -1.41 14.70 -0.90
CA VAL A 38 -0.45 13.68 -0.46
C VAL A 38 -1.13 12.68 0.48
N ALA A 39 -1.87 13.14 1.48
CA ALA A 39 -2.60 12.28 2.41
C ALA A 39 -3.55 11.31 1.68
N VAL A 40 -4.33 11.82 0.71
CA VAL A 40 -5.24 10.98 -0.09
C VAL A 40 -4.48 9.92 -0.90
N LYS A 41 -3.35 10.30 -1.51
CA LYS A 41 -2.49 9.36 -2.26
C LYS A 41 -1.86 8.31 -1.33
N CYS A 42 -1.44 8.69 -0.11
CA CYS A 42 -0.97 7.76 0.91
C CYS A 42 -2.04 6.76 1.33
N HIS A 43 -3.23 7.25 1.64
CA HIS A 43 -4.36 6.40 2.01
C HIS A 43 -4.68 5.39 0.92
N LEU A 44 -4.67 5.81 -0.35
CA LEU A 44 -4.90 4.92 -1.48
C LEU A 44 -3.77 3.89 -1.62
N TRP A 45 -2.51 4.31 -1.55
CA TRP A 45 -1.35 3.41 -1.62
C TRP A 45 -1.37 2.36 -0.51
N LEU A 46 -1.64 2.75 0.73
CA LEU A 46 -1.75 1.81 1.85
C LEU A 46 -2.97 0.90 1.76
N ASN A 47 -3.99 1.27 0.98
CA ASN A 47 -5.15 0.43 0.75
C ASN A 47 -4.89 -0.68 -0.28
N ILE A 48 -4.01 -0.43 -1.25
CA ILE A 48 -3.65 -1.41 -2.29
C ILE A 48 -2.50 -2.32 -1.88
N THR A 49 -1.68 -1.92 -0.91
CA THR A 49 -0.60 -2.76 -0.39
C THR A 49 -1.12 -3.81 0.59
N GLU A 50 -0.61 -5.03 0.52
CA GLU A 50 -0.90 -6.13 1.47
C GLU A 50 -0.24 -5.92 2.86
N ILE A 51 -0.30 -4.70 3.39
CA ILE A 51 0.23 -4.33 4.72
C ILE A 51 -0.86 -4.57 5.76
N ARG A 52 -0.48 -4.99 6.97
CA ARG A 52 -1.43 -5.27 8.04
C ARG A 52 -2.10 -3.98 8.52
N GLU A 53 -3.39 -4.03 8.84
CA GLU A 53 -4.18 -2.86 9.31
C GLU A 53 -3.49 -2.09 10.46
N LYS A 54 -2.88 -2.82 11.40
CA LYS A 54 -2.14 -2.23 12.54
C LYS A 54 -0.94 -1.37 12.12
N GLU A 55 -0.27 -1.72 11.02
CA GLU A 55 0.89 -1.00 10.48
C GLU A 55 0.43 0.18 9.63
N LYS A 56 -0.71 0.02 8.93
CA LYS A 56 -1.37 1.10 8.19
C LYS A 56 -1.79 2.27 9.08
N VAL A 57 -2.39 1.99 10.23
CA VAL A 57 -2.77 3.05 11.20
C VAL A 57 -1.55 3.81 11.71
N PHE A 58 -0.43 3.11 11.94
CA PHE A 58 0.81 3.74 12.37
C PHE A 58 1.41 4.66 11.30
N LEU A 59 1.36 4.25 10.03
CA LEU A 59 1.83 5.05 8.89
C LEU A 59 0.92 6.26 8.59
N LEU A 60 -0.37 6.15 8.86
CA LEU A 60 -1.34 7.24 8.67
C LEU A 60 -1.36 8.25 9.81
N GLY A 61 -0.88 7.88 10.99
CA GLY A 61 -0.86 8.72 12.18
C GLY A 61 0.31 9.71 12.25
N ASP A 62 1.35 9.51 11.43
CA ASP A 62 2.57 10.33 11.45
C ASP A 62 2.41 11.56 10.54
N PRO A 63 2.79 12.78 10.97
CA PRO A 63 2.72 13.96 10.13
C PRO A 63 3.55 13.82 8.85
N ILE A 64 2.97 14.23 7.72
CA ILE A 64 3.62 14.22 6.40
C ILE A 64 4.78 15.22 6.43
N SER A 65 6.02 14.71 6.46
CA SER A 65 7.22 15.55 6.43
C SER A 65 7.48 16.07 5.02
N HIS A 66 7.96 17.31 4.92
CA HIS A 66 8.42 17.91 3.66
C HIS A 66 9.63 17.18 3.05
N SER A 67 10.38 16.39 3.85
CA SER A 67 11.52 15.58 3.41
C SER A 67 11.13 14.18 2.91
N GLY A 68 9.90 13.72 3.16
CA GLY A 68 9.44 12.38 2.81
C GLY A 68 8.04 12.05 3.35
N LEU A 69 7.27 11.31 2.54
CA LEU A 69 5.82 11.05 2.71
C LEU A 69 5.41 10.48 4.08
N PHE A 70 6.27 9.67 4.68
CA PHE A 70 6.03 8.94 5.95
C PHE A 70 7.18 9.15 6.95
N GLY A 71 8.03 10.15 6.73
CA GLY A 71 9.18 10.42 7.59
C GLY A 71 10.05 9.18 7.84
N GLU A 72 10.53 9.05 9.08
CA GLU A 72 11.36 7.94 9.54
C GLU A 72 10.53 6.71 9.96
N VAL A 73 9.21 6.87 10.09
CA VAL A 73 8.29 5.80 10.52
C VAL A 73 8.29 4.62 9.55
N VAL A 74 8.46 4.86 8.25
CA VAL A 74 8.59 3.78 7.25
C VAL A 74 9.76 2.85 7.55
N ASN A 75 10.90 3.38 8.02
CA ASN A 75 12.08 2.57 8.33
C ASN A 75 11.78 1.60 9.47
N SER A 76 11.04 2.06 10.49
CA SER A 76 10.66 1.19 11.62
C SER A 76 9.74 0.02 11.21
N VAL A 77 8.87 0.24 10.22
CA VAL A 77 7.99 -0.82 9.68
C VAL A 77 8.80 -1.80 8.83
N VAL A 78 9.74 -1.30 8.03
CA VAL A 78 10.67 -2.12 7.24
C VAL A 78 11.55 -3.00 8.14
N ASP A 79 12.10 -2.46 9.22
CA ASP A 79 12.93 -3.21 10.17
C ASP A 79 12.13 -4.33 10.86
N LYS A 80 10.90 -4.03 11.27
CA LYS A 80 9.97 -5.02 11.83
C LYS A 80 9.63 -6.10 10.82
N PHE A 81 9.38 -5.72 9.57
CA PHE A 81 9.11 -6.67 8.48
C PHE A 81 10.29 -7.60 8.26
N ASN A 82 11.51 -7.07 8.10
CA ASN A 82 12.73 -7.87 7.91
C ASN A 82 13.00 -8.81 9.09
N THR A 83 12.76 -8.34 10.31
CA THR A 83 12.87 -9.17 11.51
C THR A 83 11.86 -10.32 11.49
N ALA A 84 10.61 -10.04 11.16
CA ALA A 84 9.56 -11.05 11.04
C ALA A 84 9.81 -12.04 9.89
N GLU A 85 10.38 -11.57 8.78
CA GLU A 85 10.74 -12.36 7.61
C GLU A 85 11.88 -13.34 7.96
N THR A 86 12.91 -12.85 8.65
CA THR A 86 14.00 -13.67 9.19
C THR A 86 13.47 -14.73 10.16
N GLN A 87 12.60 -14.33 11.10
CA GLN A 87 11.97 -15.27 12.04
C GLN A 87 11.12 -16.33 11.33
N SER A 88 10.39 -15.94 10.27
CA SER A 88 9.61 -16.87 9.45
C SER A 88 10.51 -17.85 8.70
N ALA A 89 11.61 -17.39 8.13
CA ALA A 89 12.59 -18.24 7.44
C ALA A 89 13.19 -19.28 8.38
N VAL A 90 13.57 -18.86 9.59
CA VAL A 90 14.07 -19.73 10.66
C VAL A 90 12.99 -20.75 11.08
N LEU A 91 11.76 -20.31 11.31
CA LEU A 91 10.65 -21.22 11.65
C LEU A 91 10.41 -22.25 10.54
N LYS A 92 10.46 -21.84 9.27
CA LYS A 92 10.34 -22.74 8.11
C LYS A 92 11.48 -23.76 8.03
N GLN A 93 12.68 -23.40 8.50
CA GLN A 93 13.80 -24.34 8.60
C GLN A 93 13.56 -25.40 9.69
N PHE A 94 12.91 -25.03 10.80
CA PHE A 94 12.62 -25.94 11.91
C PHE A 94 11.31 -26.72 11.75
N MET A 95 10.43 -26.33 10.84
CA MET A 95 9.25 -27.10 10.46
C MET A 95 9.70 -28.31 9.62
N PRO A 96 9.34 -29.55 10.01
CA PRO A 96 9.54 -30.70 9.15
C PRO A 96 8.77 -30.43 7.85
N ARG A 97 9.48 -30.17 6.75
CA ARG A 97 8.85 -30.17 5.42
C ARG A 97 8.16 -31.52 5.32
N ARG A 98 6.82 -31.54 5.29
CA ARG A 98 6.09 -32.76 4.92
C ARG A 98 6.74 -33.21 3.63
N ALA A 99 7.37 -34.38 3.66
CA ALA A 99 7.96 -34.96 2.47
C ALA A 99 6.90 -34.86 1.39
N ARG A 100 7.22 -34.19 0.29
CA ARG A 100 6.41 -34.27 -0.91
C ARG A 100 6.37 -35.75 -1.21
N GLU A 101 5.22 -36.37 -0.95
CA GLU A 101 5.01 -37.76 -1.31
C GLU A 101 5.39 -37.87 -2.79
N PRO A 102 6.24 -38.84 -3.17
CA PRO A 102 6.56 -39.04 -4.58
C PRO A 102 5.24 -39.10 -5.34
N PRO A 103 5.14 -38.47 -6.53
CA PRO A 103 3.92 -38.56 -7.31
C PRO A 103 3.61 -40.04 -7.48
N MET A 104 2.44 -40.46 -6.97
CA MET A 104 2.00 -41.85 -7.06
C MET A 104 2.18 -42.29 -8.51
N PRO A 105 2.79 -43.47 -8.77
CA PRO A 105 2.89 -43.96 -10.14
C PRO A 105 1.47 -44.00 -10.72
N ALA A 106 1.29 -43.28 -11.82
CA ALA A 106 0.03 -43.20 -12.54
C ALA A 106 -0.55 -44.60 -12.69
N PHE A 107 -1.83 -44.75 -12.35
CA PHE A 107 -2.62 -45.93 -12.66
C PHE A 107 -2.47 -46.23 -14.16
N THR A 108 -1.62 -47.19 -14.50
CA THR A 108 -1.70 -47.84 -15.81
C THR A 108 -2.87 -48.80 -15.74
N PRO A 109 -3.94 -48.65 -16.54
CA PRO A 109 -4.96 -49.68 -16.67
C PRO A 109 -4.28 -50.86 -17.36
N ARG A 110 -3.95 -51.87 -16.55
CA ARG A 110 -3.35 -53.12 -17.02
C ARG A 110 -4.36 -53.76 -17.99
N ALA A 111 -4.04 -53.72 -19.28
CA ALA A 111 -4.78 -54.42 -20.33
C ALA A 111 -4.74 -55.93 -20.06
N HIS A 112 -5.72 -56.44 -19.32
CA HIS A 112 -6.04 -57.86 -19.22
C HIS A 112 -7.52 -58.02 -19.51
N LEU A 113 -7.87 -57.92 -20.80
CA LEU A 113 -9.11 -58.52 -21.29
C LEU A 113 -8.88 -59.07 -22.69
N ALA A 114 -7.95 -60.00 -22.77
CA ALA A 114 -7.88 -60.92 -23.87
C ALA A 114 -7.98 -62.33 -23.28
N HIS A 115 -8.88 -63.13 -23.86
CA HIS A 115 -9.01 -64.57 -23.66
C HIS A 115 -9.78 -65.05 -22.40
N ARG A 116 -11.10 -64.84 -22.39
CA ARG A 116 -12.01 -65.86 -21.80
C ARG A 116 -12.71 -66.59 -22.93
N LYS A 117 -12.03 -67.62 -23.44
CA LYS A 117 -12.63 -68.64 -24.29
C LYS A 117 -13.40 -69.62 -23.42
N GLU A 118 -14.59 -69.96 -23.92
CA GLU A 118 -15.15 -71.33 -23.91
C GLU A 118 -16.03 -71.78 -22.72
N THR A 119 -17.34 -71.77 -23.05
CA THR A 119 -18.38 -72.80 -22.84
C THR A 119 -18.61 -73.44 -21.47
N SER A 120 -19.87 -73.35 -20.98
CA SER A 120 -20.67 -74.49 -20.47
C SER A 120 -22.06 -73.98 -20.06
N LYS A 121 -23.11 -74.21 -20.86
CA LYS A 121 -24.19 -75.21 -20.68
C LYS A 121 -24.92 -75.19 -19.32
N ARG A 122 -26.20 -74.78 -19.34
CA ARG A 122 -27.34 -75.33 -18.54
C ARG A 122 -28.65 -74.71 -19.08
N SER A 123 -29.32 -75.34 -20.04
CA SER A 123 -30.52 -76.19 -19.89
C SER A 123 -31.63 -75.58 -19.01
N GLU A 124 -32.75 -75.26 -19.68
CA GLU A 124 -34.11 -75.29 -19.14
C GLU A 124 -34.47 -76.67 -18.57
#